data_AF-A0A498H8I1-F1
#
_entry.id   AF-A0A498H8I1-F1
#
_cell.length_a   1.000
_cell.length_b   1.000
_cell.length_c   1.000
_cell.angle_alpha   90.00
_cell.angle_beta   90.00
_cell.angle_gamma   90.00
#
_symmetry.space_group_name_H-M   'P 1'
#
loop_
_entity.id
_entity.type
_entity.pdbx_description
1 polymer ?
#
loop_
_entity_poly.entity_id
_entity_poly.type
_entity_poly.pdbx_seq_one_letter_code
_entity_poly.pdbx_strand_id
1 'polypeptide(L)'
;MNKNTIEWIIIGIIFVIIITVAFYMGQLLWGVGAIAIVFWLFMLSDCLQRSTEKFPRAGEYEKLIWSIVLIFLNFIGAILYYYMVKLQDNTIKISEDSTY
;
A
#
# COMPACT_ATOMS: atom_id res chain seq x y z
N MET A 1 -53.15 -3.94 9.35
CA MET A 1 -51.76 -3.76 9.84
C MET A 1 -51.80 -2.74 10.96
N ASN A 2 -51.30 -3.06 12.15
CA ASN A 2 -51.45 -2.20 13.32
C ASN A 2 -50.47 -1.03 13.27
N LYS A 3 -50.89 0.15 13.72
CA LYS A 3 -50.07 1.37 13.77
C LYS A 3 -48.70 1.12 14.43
N ASN A 4 -48.70 0.42 15.56
CA ASN A 4 -47.48 0.10 16.30
C ASN A 4 -46.53 -0.79 15.47
N THR A 5 -47.06 -1.71 14.66
CA THR A 5 -46.25 -2.53 13.75
C THR A 5 -45.59 -1.67 12.66
N ILE A 6 -46.29 -0.65 12.16
CA ILE A 6 -45.75 0.28 11.17
C ILE A 6 -44.62 1.14 11.76
N GLU A 7 -44.76 1.61 12.99
CA GLU A 7 -43.73 2.43 13.67
C GLU A 7 -42.42 1.63 13.87
N TRP A 8 -42.50 0.38 14.30
CA TRP A 8 -41.32 -0.49 14.44
C TRP A 8 -40.64 -0.78 13.09
N ILE A 9 -41.42 -0.95 12.02
CA ILE A 9 -40.89 -1.14 10.67
C ILE A 9 -40.14 0.11 10.20
N ILE A 10 -40.70 1.31 10.43
CA ILE A 10 -40.06 2.58 10.03
C ILE A 10 -38.73 2.76 10.76
N ILE A 11 -38.68 2.50 12.08
CA ILE A 11 -37.45 2.59 12.87
C ILE A 11 -36.38 1.63 12.33
N GLY A 12 -36.78 0.38 12.03
CA GLY A 12 -35.87 -0.62 11.46
C GLY A 12 -35.29 -0.19 10.10
N ILE A 13 -36.11 0.36 9.22
CA ILE A 13 -35.67 0.85 7.90
C ILE A 13 -34.67 2.01 8.06
N ILE A 14 -34.97 2.98 8.93
CA ILE A 14 -34.08 4.12 9.20
C ILE A 14 -32.72 3.62 9.71
N PHE A 15 -32.72 2.66 10.63
CA PHE A 15 -31.49 2.07 11.16
C PHE A 15 -30.65 1.38 10.07
N VAL A 16 -31.29 0.60 9.19
CA VAL A 16 -30.60 -0.06 8.07
C VAL A 16 -30.03 0.95 7.08
N ILE A 17 -30.75 2.03 6.78
CA ILE A 17 -30.27 3.11 5.90
C ILE A 17 -29.03 3.78 6.52
N ILE A 18 -29.06 4.10 7.82
CA ILE A 18 -27.92 4.71 8.52
C ILE A 18 -26.69 3.82 8.44
N ILE A 19 -26.83 2.51 8.69
CA ILE A 19 -25.73 1.54 8.59
C ILE A 19 -25.19 1.50 7.17
N THR A 20 -26.07 1.46 6.18
CA THR A 20 -25.70 1.39 4.77
C THR A 20 -24.91 2.64 4.35
N VAL A 21 -25.38 3.83 4.74
CA VAL A 21 -24.69 5.10 4.46
C VAL A 21 -23.33 5.16 5.16
N ALA A 22 -23.25 4.76 6.43
CA ALA A 22 -21.99 4.70 7.16
C ALA A 22 -20.98 3.75 6.48
N PHE A 23 -21.45 2.61 5.97
CA PHE A 23 -20.62 1.66 5.24
C PHE A 23 -20.12 2.22 3.90
N TYR A 24 -20.97 2.91 3.13
CA TYR A 24 -20.57 3.57 1.89
C TYR A 24 -19.55 4.70 2.13
N MET A 25 -19.68 5.46 3.22
CA MET A 25 -18.69 6.48 3.59
C MET A 25 -17.33 5.85 3.97
N GLY A 26 -17.35 4.66 4.58
CA GLY A 26 -16.12 3.91 4.90
C GLY A 26 -15.41 3.34 3.67
N GLN A 27 -16.14 2.95 2.62
CA GLN A 27 -15.60 2.25 1.44
C GLN A 27 -14.45 3.00 0.74
N LEU A 28 -14.51 4.34 0.66
CA LEU A 28 -13.44 5.12 0.03
C LEU A 28 -12.10 5.01 0.77
N LEU A 29 -12.13 4.94 2.11
CA LEU A 29 -10.93 4.77 2.92
C LEU A 29 -10.36 3.35 2.82
N TRP A 30 -11.24 2.34 2.73
CA TRP A 30 -10.83 0.95 2.54
C TRP A 30 -10.19 0.70 1.18
N GLY A 31 -10.70 1.35 0.12
CA GLY A 31 -10.12 1.24 -1.23
C GLY A 31 -8.69 1.77 -1.30
N VAL A 32 -8.43 2.96 -0.75
CA VAL A 32 -7.09 3.56 -0.71
C VAL A 32 -6.15 2.70 0.15
N GLY A 33 -6.63 2.21 1.30
CA GLY A 33 -5.86 1.30 2.16
C GLY A 33 -5.48 0.01 1.45
N ALA A 34 -6.40 -0.60 0.69
CA ALA A 34 -6.12 -1.81 -0.07
C ALA A 34 -5.03 -1.59 -1.13
N ILE A 35 -5.11 -0.49 -1.89
CA ILE A 35 -4.10 -0.16 -2.91
C ILE A 35 -2.74 0.09 -2.24
N ALA A 36 -2.70 0.81 -1.12
CA ALA A 36 -1.47 1.06 -0.38
C ALA A 36 -0.82 -0.24 0.14
N ILE A 37 -1.62 -1.20 0.61
CA ILE A 37 -1.14 -2.52 1.07
C ILE A 37 -0.62 -3.33 -0.12
N VAL A 38 -1.35 -3.38 -1.23
CA VAL A 38 -0.92 -4.10 -2.44
C VAL A 38 0.38 -3.51 -2.98
N PHE A 39 0.50 -2.18 -3.04
CA PHE A 39 1.73 -1.49 -3.44
C PHE A 39 2.88 -1.84 -2.48
N TRP A 40 2.65 -1.78 -1.17
CA TRP A 40 3.67 -2.13 -0.18
C TRP A 40 4.16 -3.58 -0.32
N LEU A 41 3.25 -4.55 -0.45
CA LEU A 41 3.58 -5.95 -0.66
C LEU A 41 4.36 -6.16 -1.97
N PHE A 42 3.97 -5.45 -3.03
CA PHE A 42 4.67 -5.49 -4.31
C PHE A 42 6.13 -4.99 -4.17
N MET A 43 6.35 -3.87 -3.46
CA MET A 43 7.70 -3.36 -3.22
C MET A 43 8.53 -4.28 -2.31
N LEU A 44 7.90 -4.94 -1.33
CA LEU A 44 8.56 -5.96 -0.51
C LEU A 44 9.00 -7.16 -1.36
N SER A 45 8.13 -7.63 -2.26
CA SER A 45 8.45 -8.71 -3.19
C SER A 45 9.59 -8.33 -4.16
N ASP A 46 9.57 -7.11 -4.72
CA ASP A 46 10.65 -6.57 -5.55
C ASP A 46 11.99 -6.56 -4.79
N CYS A 47 11.99 -6.11 -3.53
CA CYS A 47 13.18 -6.10 -2.68
C CYS A 47 13.72 -7.50 -2.39
N LEU A 48 12.85 -8.48 -2.13
CA LEU A 48 13.25 -9.86 -1.83
C LEU A 48 13.74 -10.61 -3.07
N GLN A 49 13.19 -10.33 -4.25
CA GLN A 49 13.60 -10.96 -5.51
C GLN A 49 14.86 -10.32 -6.11
N ARG A 50 15.15 -9.06 -5.81
CA ARG A 50 16.36 -8.37 -6.28
C ARG A 50 17.63 -9.05 -5.75
N SER A 51 18.59 -9.31 -6.64
CA SER A 51 19.92 -9.81 -6.24
C SER A 51 20.71 -8.71 -5.52
N THR A 52 21.56 -9.11 -4.58
CA THR A 52 22.34 -8.21 -3.71
C THR A 52 23.26 -7.25 -4.49
N GLU A 53 23.60 -7.60 -5.73
CA GLU A 53 24.45 -6.83 -6.63
C GLU A 53 23.77 -5.61 -7.27
N LYS A 54 22.42 -5.58 -7.31
CA LYS A 54 21.63 -4.49 -7.91
C LYS A 54 21.18 -3.43 -6.91
N PHE A 55 21.77 -3.43 -5.72
CA PHE A 55 21.55 -2.41 -4.72
C PHE A 55 22.62 -1.31 -4.89
N PRO A 56 22.25 -0.02 -4.71
CA PRO A 56 23.16 1.10 -4.95
C PRO A 56 24.42 1.07 -4.07
N ARG A 57 24.37 0.35 -2.95
CA ARG A 57 25.55 -0.13 -2.23
C ARG A 57 25.62 -1.64 -2.40
N ALA A 58 26.72 -2.15 -2.95
CA ALA A 58 27.03 -3.58 -3.00
C ALA A 58 27.47 -4.09 -1.61
N GLY A 59 26.64 -3.88 -0.59
CA GLY A 59 26.87 -4.38 0.76
C GLY A 59 26.12 -5.69 0.98
N GLU A 60 26.77 -6.69 1.60
CA GLU A 60 26.16 -7.99 1.91
C GLU A 60 24.82 -7.87 2.67
N TYR A 61 24.65 -6.80 3.46
CA TYR A 61 23.48 -6.58 4.32
C TYR A 61 22.45 -5.61 3.74
N GLU A 62 22.67 -4.98 2.59
CA GLU A 62 21.78 -3.94 2.05
C GLU A 62 20.37 -4.47 1.75
N LYS A 63 20.29 -5.69 1.20
CA LYS A 63 19.02 -6.38 1.01
C LYS A 63 18.26 -6.57 2.33
N LEU A 64 18.99 -6.91 3.39
CA LEU A 64 18.42 -7.18 4.72
C LEU A 64 17.96 -5.87 5.38
N ILE A 65 18.76 -4.81 5.29
CA ILE A 65 18.42 -3.47 5.78
C ILE A 65 17.14 -2.97 5.11
N TRP A 66 17.07 -3.00 3.78
CA TRP A 66 15.89 -2.54 3.05
C TRP A 66 14.66 -3.40 3.31
N SER A 67 14.82 -4.71 3.49
CA SER A 67 13.72 -5.60 3.88
C SER A 67 13.18 -5.26 5.27
N ILE A 68 14.06 -5.00 6.24
CA ILE A 68 13.67 -4.56 7.60
C ILE A 68 12.98 -3.20 7.54
N VAL A 69 13.52 -2.24 6.79
CA VAL A 69 12.89 -0.92 6.60
C VAL A 69 11.49 -1.07 6.01
N LEU A 70 11.31 -1.90 4.98
CA LEU A 70 10.01 -2.16 4.37
C LEU A 70 9.02 -2.79 5.37
N ILE A 71 9.46 -3.72 6.21
CA ILE A 71 8.59 -4.38 7.19
C ILE A 71 8.17 -3.42 8.32
N PHE A 72 9.11 -2.63 8.87
CA PHE A 72 8.82 -1.76 10.01
C PHE A 72 8.14 -0.44 9.62
N LEU A 73 8.53 0.17 8.49
CA LEU A 73 7.97 1.44 8.03
C LEU A 73 6.76 1.27 7.10
N ASN A 74 6.37 0.03 6.76
CA ASN A 74 5.20 -0.29 5.93
C ASN A 74 5.16 0.59 4.66
N PHE A 75 4.06 1.33 4.45
CA PHE A 75 3.86 2.20 3.29
C PHE A 75 4.96 3.27 3.13
N ILE A 76 5.43 3.86 4.23
CA ILE A 76 6.52 4.84 4.21
C ILE A 76 7.83 4.17 3.76
N GLY A 77 8.08 2.93 4.20
CA GLY A 77 9.21 2.13 3.78
C GLY A 77 9.18 1.81 2.28
N ALA A 78 8.00 1.50 1.75
CA ALA A 78 7.82 1.26 0.31
C ALA A 78 8.08 2.49 -0.54
N ILE A 79 7.61 3.66 -0.10
CA ILE A 79 7.91 4.94 -0.77
C ILE A 79 9.43 5.19 -0.76
N LEU A 80 10.07 5.09 0.40
CA LEU A 80 11.53 5.30 0.51
C LEU A 80 12.32 4.33 -0.37
N TYR A 81 11.96 3.04 -0.37
CA TYR A 81 12.59 2.04 -1.21
C TYR A 81 12.44 2.37 -2.70
N TYR A 82 11.26 2.79 -3.13
CA TYR A 82 11.02 3.18 -4.52
C TYR A 82 11.93 4.36 -4.94
N TYR A 83 11.98 5.43 -4.15
CA TYR A 83 12.76 6.61 -4.50
C TYR A 83 14.28 6.41 -4.39
N MET A 84 14.74 5.70 -3.36
CA MET A 84 16.18 5.56 -3.12
C MET A 84 16.80 4.41 -3.91
N VAL A 85 16.12 3.26 -3.99
CA VAL A 85 16.70 2.04 -4.59
C VAL A 85 16.31 1.93 -6.06
N LYS A 86 15.03 2.07 -6.38
CA LYS A 86 14.52 1.82 -7.74
C LYS A 86 14.82 2.98 -8.70
N LEU A 87 14.71 4.22 -8.23
CA LEU A 87 15.02 5.41 -9.02
C LEU A 87 16.53 5.58 -9.27
N GLN A 88 17.38 5.29 -8.28
CA GLN A 88 18.83 5.34 -8.46
C GLN A 88 19.35 4.32 -9.48
N ASP A 89 18.82 3.09 -9.46
CA ASP A 89 19.14 2.06 -10.47
C ASP A 89 18.83 2.52 -11.90
N ASN A 90 17.72 3.24 -12.10
CA ASN A 90 17.37 3.80 -13.42
C ASN A 90 18.32 4.93 -13.84
N THR A 91 18.68 5.83 -12.92
CA THR A 91 19.62 6.93 -13.21
C THR A 91 20.99 6.40 -13.63
N ILE A 92 21.51 5.36 -12.95
CA ILE A 92 22.81 4.75 -13.26
C ILE A 92 22.79 4.18 -14.70
N LYS A 93 21.72 3.47 -15.08
CA LYS A 93 21.59 2.92 -16.44
C LYS A 93 21.57 4.00 -17.52
N ILE A 94 20.90 5.12 -17.26
CA ILE A 94 20.82 6.24 -18.21
C ILE A 94 22.20 6.89 -18.40
N SER A 95 22.98 7.05 -17.33
CA SER A 95 24.35 7.59 -17.43
C SER A 95 25.31 6.65 -18.17
N GLU A 96 25.11 5.34 -18.06
CA GLU A 96 25.90 4.36 -18.78
C GLU A 96 25.57 4.41 -20.29
N ASP A 97 24.30 4.46 -20.67
CA ASP A 97 23.85 4.55 -22.07
C ASP A 97 24.26 5.86 -22.77
N SER A 98 24.36 6.97 -22.03
CA SER A 98 24.81 8.26 -22.57
C SER A 98 26.33 8.38 -22.78
N THR A 99 27.11 7.40 -22.31
CA THR A 99 28.59 7.42 -22.39
C THR A 99 29.13 6.56 -23.53
N TYR A 100 28.26 5.79 -24.20
CA TYR A 100 28.56 5.02 -25.42
C TYR A 100 28.00 5.70 -26.67
#